data_AF-A0A453L814-F1
#
_entry.id   AF-A0A453L814-F1
#
_cell.length_a   1.000
_cell.length_b   1.000
_cell.length_c   1.000
_cell.angle_alpha   90.00
_cell.angle_beta   90.00
_cell.angle_gamma   90.00
#
_symmetry.space_group_name_H-M   'P 1'
#
loop_
_entity.id
_entity.type
_entity.pdbx_description
1 polymer ?
#
loop_
_entity_poly.entity_id
_entity_poly.type
_entity_poly.pdbx_seq_one_letter_code
_entity_poly.pdbx_strand_id
1 'polypeptide(L)'
;MGKDERDGSNEYQNYQPASLNTTDALIRDLDNTDIVFHIGDISYANGYLSQWDQFTQQVEPITSRVPYMIASGNHERDFPNSGSLYNGTDSGGECGVPAETMYYAPTEKRDNFWYSMDYGMFRFCVADSEHDWREGTEQYRFLDRCLGTVDRAKQPWLVFIAHRVLGYSSGFFYGFDGAFAEPMARQSLEG
;
A
#
# COMPACT_ATOMS: atom_id res chain seq x y z
N MET A 1 3.12 -1.08 8.17
CA MET A 1 3.76 -0.37 9.31
C MET A 1 2.61 -0.19 10.31
N GLY A 2 2.28 1.00 10.80
CA GLY A 2 1.11 1.25 11.63
C GLY A 2 1.29 2.53 12.43
N LYS A 3 0.45 2.74 13.43
CA LYS A 3 0.60 3.78 14.45
C LYS A 3 0.63 3.15 15.84
N ASP A 4 1.29 3.81 16.77
CA ASP A 4 1.40 3.38 18.17
C ASP A 4 1.74 4.59 19.06
N GLU A 5 1.49 4.48 20.36
CA GLU A 5 1.62 5.58 21.31
C GLU A 5 2.99 5.56 22.02
N ARG A 6 3.78 6.63 21.83
CA ARG A 6 5.14 6.72 22.41
C ARG A 6 5.15 6.76 23.94
N ASP A 7 4.05 7.15 24.57
CA ASP A 7 3.91 7.19 26.03
C ASP A 7 3.41 5.87 26.64
N GLY A 8 3.14 4.85 25.81
CA GLY A 8 2.64 3.55 26.23
C GLY A 8 1.15 3.53 26.56
N SER A 9 0.40 4.57 26.18
CA SER A 9 -1.06 4.56 26.23
C SER A 9 -1.65 3.44 25.39
N ASN A 10 -2.85 3.00 25.76
CA ASN A 10 -3.63 2.10 24.91
C ASN A 10 -4.61 2.90 24.06
N GLU A 11 -5.01 2.34 22.93
CA GLU A 11 -5.90 3.00 21.97
C GLU A 11 -6.68 1.97 21.11
N TYR A 12 -7.58 2.46 20.25
CA TYR A 12 -8.29 1.59 19.32
C TYR A 12 -7.33 1.00 18.28
N GLN A 13 -7.58 -0.25 17.88
CA GLN A 13 -6.77 -0.96 16.89
C GLN A 13 -5.28 -1.04 17.27
N ASN A 14 -4.96 -1.09 18.58
CA ASN A 14 -3.58 -1.16 19.06
C ASN A 14 -2.99 -2.58 18.94
N TYR A 15 -2.67 -3.00 17.72
CA TYR A 15 -2.07 -4.31 17.42
C TYR A 15 -0.85 -4.21 16.50
N GLN A 16 -0.20 -3.04 16.42
CA GLN A 16 1.02 -2.83 15.63
C GLN A 16 2.25 -2.57 16.53
N PRO A 17 2.63 -3.51 17.42
CA PRO A 17 3.64 -3.27 18.47
C PRO A 17 5.05 -2.96 17.96
N ALA A 18 5.33 -3.20 16.67
CA ALA A 18 6.61 -2.90 16.04
C ALA A 18 6.62 -1.57 15.27
N SER A 19 5.52 -0.79 15.34
CA SER A 19 5.33 0.45 14.60
C SER A 19 6.43 1.47 14.92
N LEU A 20 6.60 1.81 16.20
CA LEU A 20 7.62 2.77 16.64
C LEU A 20 9.04 2.32 16.31
N ASN A 21 9.35 1.03 16.48
CA ASN A 21 10.66 0.49 16.14
C ASN A 21 11.00 0.66 14.64
N THR A 22 10.01 0.45 13.77
CA THR A 22 10.19 0.62 12.32
C THR A 22 10.36 2.10 11.97
N THR A 23 9.53 2.98 12.53
CA THR A 23 9.66 4.43 12.35
C THR A 23 11.03 4.93 12.82
N ASP A 24 11.47 4.55 14.02
CA ASP A 24 12.74 4.99 14.59
C ASP A 24 13.96 4.41 13.86
N ALA A 25 13.84 3.22 13.26
CA ALA A 25 14.86 2.67 12.39
C ALA A 25 15.02 3.50 11.10
N LEU A 26 13.92 3.86 10.44
CA LEU A 26 13.94 4.70 9.24
C LEU A 26 14.45 6.11 9.53
N ILE A 27 14.04 6.73 10.64
CA ILE A 27 14.54 8.05 11.05
C ILE A 27 16.05 8.03 11.26
N ARG A 28 16.58 6.96 11.88
CA ARG A 28 18.04 6.82 12.11
C ARG A 28 18.84 6.67 10.82
N ASP A 29 18.27 6.09 9.77
CA ASP A 29 18.93 5.88 8.47
C ASP A 29 18.48 6.88 7.40
N LEU A 30 17.78 7.94 7.80
CA LEU A 30 17.12 8.86 6.86
C LEU A 30 18.11 9.64 5.99
N ASP A 31 19.31 9.91 6.49
CA ASP A 31 20.38 10.56 5.70
C ASP A 31 20.90 9.66 4.57
N ASN A 32 20.62 8.35 4.62
CA ASN A 32 20.94 7.37 3.58
C ASN A 32 19.69 6.88 2.81
N THR A 33 18.52 7.46 3.09
CA THR A 33 17.25 7.07 2.49
C THR A 33 16.75 8.19 1.60
N ASP A 34 16.56 7.88 0.31
CA ASP A 34 16.16 8.88 -0.68
C ASP A 34 14.63 8.97 -0.88
N ILE A 35 13.93 7.86 -0.68
CA ILE A 35 12.49 7.70 -0.91
C ILE A 35 11.98 6.51 -0.10
N VAL A 36 10.75 6.62 0.43
CA VAL A 36 10.08 5.53 1.16
C VAL A 36 8.80 5.14 0.42
N PHE A 37 8.55 3.82 0.32
CA PHE A 37 7.27 3.27 -0.11
C PHE A 37 6.62 2.51 1.05
N HIS A 38 5.43 2.94 1.48
CA HIS A 38 4.59 2.23 2.44
C HIS A 38 3.41 1.58 1.71
N ILE A 39 3.47 0.27 1.59
CA ILE A 39 2.73 -0.49 0.59
C ILE A 39 1.36 -1.00 1.09
N GLY A 40 0.52 -0.08 1.58
CA GLY A 40 -0.80 -0.38 2.15
C GLY A 40 -0.75 -0.73 3.64
N ASP A 41 -1.92 -0.76 4.26
CA ASP A 41 -2.13 -0.92 5.69
C ASP A 41 -1.35 0.13 6.50
N ILE A 42 -1.81 1.37 6.35
CA ILE A 42 -1.07 2.58 6.70
C ILE A 42 -1.09 2.82 8.20
N SER A 43 -2.26 3.14 8.73
CA SER A 43 -2.46 3.52 10.14
C SER A 43 -3.25 2.48 10.92
N TYR A 44 -4.01 1.61 10.24
CA TYR A 44 -5.04 0.77 10.87
C TYR A 44 -6.07 1.57 11.68
N ALA A 45 -6.34 2.83 11.31
CA ALA A 45 -7.35 3.65 11.97
C ALA A 45 -8.74 2.98 11.93
N ASN A 46 -9.07 2.31 10.82
CA ASN A 46 -10.25 1.47 10.64
C ASN A 46 -11.54 2.12 11.20
N GLY A 47 -11.75 3.40 10.89
CA GLY A 47 -12.91 4.19 11.31
C GLY A 47 -12.68 5.09 12.53
N TYR A 48 -11.58 4.92 13.28
CA TYR A 48 -11.20 5.81 14.39
C TYR A 48 -10.35 6.97 13.89
N LEU A 49 -10.99 7.90 13.18
CA LEU A 49 -10.33 8.88 12.31
C LEU A 49 -9.23 9.75 12.95
N SER A 50 -9.24 9.98 14.26
CA SER A 50 -8.16 10.73 14.95
C SER A 50 -6.79 10.09 14.78
N GLN A 51 -6.75 8.79 14.48
CA GLN A 51 -5.54 8.00 14.32
C GLN A 51 -4.81 8.30 13.00
N TRP A 52 -5.48 8.93 12.02
CA TRP A 52 -4.80 9.46 10.84
C TRP A 52 -3.89 10.65 11.19
N ASP A 53 -4.34 11.54 12.07
CA ASP A 53 -3.51 12.65 12.57
C ASP A 53 -2.33 12.13 13.41
N GLN A 54 -2.58 11.14 14.27
CA GLN A 54 -1.52 10.46 15.02
C GLN A 54 -0.48 9.83 14.09
N PHE A 55 -0.91 9.09 13.06
CA PHE A 55 0.00 8.46 12.11
C PHE A 55 0.83 9.50 11.35
N THR A 56 0.18 10.54 10.81
CA THR A 56 0.89 11.62 10.08
C THR A 56 1.91 12.34 10.97
N GLN A 57 1.60 12.56 12.26
CA GLN A 57 2.57 13.07 13.22
C GLN A 57 3.71 12.06 13.47
N GLN A 58 3.42 10.78 13.63
CA GLN A 58 4.42 9.75 13.89
C GLN A 58 5.48 9.67 12.78
N VAL A 59 5.07 9.78 11.51
CA VAL A 59 5.98 9.69 10.35
C VAL A 59 6.49 11.06 9.87
N GLU A 60 6.05 12.17 10.45
CA GLU A 60 6.45 13.54 10.07
C GLU A 60 7.97 13.74 9.94
N PRO A 61 8.83 13.19 10.83
CA PRO A 61 10.28 13.32 10.67
C PRO A 61 10.84 12.70 9.38
N ILE A 62 10.11 11.76 8.77
CA ILE A 62 10.43 11.11 7.51
C ILE A 62 9.78 11.88 6.35
N THR A 63 8.47 12.08 6.41
CA THR A 63 7.66 12.62 5.29
C THR A 63 7.97 14.08 4.99
N SER A 64 8.47 14.84 5.97
CA SER A 64 8.90 16.24 5.79
C SER A 64 10.25 16.37 5.06
N ARG A 65 11.00 15.27 4.90
CA ARG A 65 12.38 15.29 4.36
C ARG A 65 12.52 14.55 3.04
N VAL A 66 11.81 13.44 2.87
CA VAL A 66 11.89 12.59 1.67
C VAL A 66 10.48 12.23 1.19
N PRO A 67 10.29 11.96 -0.12
CA PRO A 67 9.00 11.49 -0.62
C PRO A 67 8.59 10.21 0.11
N TYR A 68 7.37 10.21 0.65
CA TYR A 68 6.75 9.07 1.31
C TYR A 68 5.55 8.62 0.49
N MET A 69 5.80 7.65 -0.36
CA MET A 69 4.84 7.13 -1.31
C MET A 69 4.00 6.04 -0.66
N ILE A 70 2.69 6.06 -0.89
CA ILE A 70 1.79 5.06 -0.32
C ILE A 70 1.13 4.20 -1.40
N ALA A 71 0.76 2.97 -1.05
CA ALA A 71 -0.24 2.18 -1.76
C ALA A 71 -1.46 2.00 -0.86
N SER A 72 -2.61 1.63 -1.44
CA SER A 72 -3.82 1.28 -0.68
C SER A 72 -3.79 -0.19 -0.29
N GLY A 73 -4.15 -0.50 0.95
CA GLY A 73 -4.41 -1.86 1.43
C GLY A 73 -5.86 -2.06 1.86
N ASN A 74 -6.16 -3.25 2.38
CA ASN A 74 -7.52 -3.61 2.77
C ASN A 74 -8.04 -2.75 3.93
N HIS A 75 -7.17 -2.38 4.87
CA HIS A 75 -7.53 -1.48 5.97
C HIS A 75 -7.77 -0.03 5.55
N GLU A 76 -7.41 0.36 4.32
CA GLU A 76 -7.81 1.65 3.77
C GLU A 76 -9.13 1.55 3.00
N ARG A 77 -9.34 0.48 2.22
CA ARG A 77 -10.34 0.49 1.15
C ARG A 77 -11.52 -0.46 1.31
N ASP A 78 -11.37 -1.59 2.01
CA ASP A 78 -12.39 -2.65 2.01
C ASP A 78 -13.61 -2.28 2.83
N PHE A 79 -14.75 -2.17 2.14
CA PHE A 79 -16.06 -2.00 2.77
C PHE A 79 -17.18 -2.51 1.85
N PRO A 80 -18.27 -3.09 2.37
CA PRO A 80 -19.31 -3.65 1.52
C PRO A 80 -20.02 -2.58 0.67
N ASN A 81 -20.31 -2.91 -0.59
CA ASN A 81 -20.95 -2.03 -1.57
C ASN A 81 -20.20 -0.71 -1.87
N SER A 82 -18.89 -0.65 -1.60
CA SER A 82 -18.06 0.53 -1.87
C SER A 82 -17.33 0.50 -3.22
N GLY A 83 -17.44 -0.59 -3.98
CA GLY A 83 -16.68 -0.81 -5.22
C GLY A 83 -15.30 -1.45 -5.04
N SER A 84 -14.89 -1.78 -3.81
CA SER A 84 -13.73 -2.67 -3.59
C SER A 84 -14.01 -4.05 -4.20
N LEU A 85 -12.97 -4.69 -4.72
CA LEU A 85 -12.99 -6.09 -5.16
C LEU A 85 -13.29 -7.03 -4.00
N TYR A 86 -12.81 -6.69 -2.80
CA TYR A 86 -13.00 -7.46 -1.59
C TYR A 86 -14.15 -6.87 -0.77
N ASN A 87 -15.10 -7.74 -0.40
CA ASN A 87 -16.32 -7.34 0.31
C ASN A 87 -16.15 -7.41 1.85
N GLY A 88 -14.92 -7.20 2.33
CA GLY A 88 -14.59 -7.14 3.76
C GLY A 88 -15.05 -5.85 4.42
N THR A 89 -14.76 -5.71 5.71
CA THR A 89 -15.07 -4.52 6.52
C THR A 89 -13.81 -3.92 7.13
N ASP A 90 -12.64 -4.24 6.59
CA ASP A 90 -11.34 -4.04 7.23
C ASP A 90 -11.03 -2.55 7.43
N SER A 91 -11.53 -1.70 6.52
CA SER A 91 -11.44 -0.24 6.63
C SER A 91 -12.31 0.38 7.72
N GLY A 92 -13.18 -0.39 8.37
CA GLY A 92 -14.09 0.11 9.39
C GLY A 92 -15.06 1.20 8.92
N GLY A 93 -15.33 1.25 7.61
CA GLY A 93 -16.23 2.24 7.00
C GLY A 93 -15.52 3.44 6.38
N GLU A 94 -14.19 3.48 6.39
CA GLU A 94 -13.41 4.55 5.76
C GLU A 94 -13.47 4.51 4.22
N CYS A 95 -13.58 3.31 3.64
CA CYS A 95 -13.76 3.05 2.22
C CYS A 95 -12.86 3.88 1.28
N GLY A 96 -11.60 4.09 1.65
CA GLY A 96 -10.55 4.77 0.89
C GLY A 96 -10.41 6.26 1.20
N VAL A 97 -11.46 6.91 1.71
CA VAL A 97 -11.54 8.38 1.76
C VAL A 97 -10.38 9.03 2.54
N PRO A 98 -10.00 8.57 3.74
CA PRO A 98 -8.89 9.18 4.47
C PRO A 98 -7.55 8.97 3.77
N ALA A 99 -7.25 7.77 3.26
CA ALA A 99 -6.01 7.49 2.57
C ALA A 99 -5.84 8.37 1.31
N GLU A 100 -6.91 8.51 0.53
CA GLU A 100 -6.97 9.33 -0.70
C GLU A 100 -6.89 10.85 -0.46
N THR A 101 -7.15 11.28 0.78
CA THR A 101 -7.21 12.69 1.16
C THR A 101 -5.96 13.14 1.90
N MET A 102 -5.50 12.34 2.88
CA MET A 102 -4.39 12.68 3.78
C MET A 102 -3.03 12.55 3.09
N TYR A 103 -2.93 11.64 2.12
CA TYR A 103 -1.71 11.42 1.34
C TYR A 103 -1.96 11.66 -0.14
N TYR A 104 -0.98 12.29 -0.80
CA TYR A 104 -1.01 12.47 -2.24
C TYR A 104 -0.25 11.36 -2.94
N ALA A 105 -0.92 10.68 -3.86
CA ALA A 105 -0.30 9.83 -4.87
C ALA A 105 -0.56 10.43 -6.27
N PRO A 106 0.38 10.32 -7.23
CA PRO A 106 0.22 10.86 -8.59
C PRO A 106 -0.68 9.98 -9.45
N THR A 107 -1.89 9.68 -8.99
CA THR A 107 -2.88 8.88 -9.69
C THR A 107 -3.64 9.72 -10.72
N GLU A 108 -4.10 9.10 -11.82
CA GLU A 108 -4.94 9.79 -12.82
C GLU A 108 -6.33 10.14 -12.26
N LYS A 109 -6.87 9.27 -11.42
CA LYS A 109 -8.11 9.49 -10.65
C LYS A 109 -7.84 9.10 -9.20
N ARG A 110 -8.25 9.94 -8.24
CA ARG A 110 -7.89 9.73 -6.83
C ARG A 110 -8.53 8.49 -6.21
N ASP A 111 -9.72 8.11 -6.67
CA ASP A 111 -10.44 6.89 -6.29
C ASP A 111 -9.82 5.61 -6.88
N ASN A 112 -8.83 5.75 -7.78
CA ASN A 112 -8.02 4.67 -8.31
C ASN A 112 -6.60 4.79 -7.74
N PHE A 113 -6.25 3.99 -6.73
CA PHE A 113 -4.99 4.14 -6.00
C PHE A 113 -3.75 3.53 -6.69
N TRP A 114 -3.79 3.33 -8.01
CA TRP A 114 -2.67 2.83 -8.81
C TRP A 114 -1.97 3.96 -9.58
N TYR A 115 -0.64 3.93 -9.63
CA TYR A 115 0.16 4.97 -10.27
C TYR A 115 1.57 4.47 -10.62
N SER A 116 2.26 5.25 -11.45
CA SER A 116 3.67 5.04 -11.75
C SER A 116 4.50 6.18 -11.17
N MET A 117 5.72 5.88 -10.76
CA MET A 117 6.67 6.88 -10.29
C MET A 117 8.07 6.53 -10.75
N ASP A 118 8.84 7.56 -11.10
CA ASP A 118 10.24 7.44 -11.43
C ASP A 118 11.11 8.07 -10.34
N TYR A 119 12.18 7.38 -9.96
CA TYR A 119 13.22 7.94 -9.10
C TYR A 119 14.60 7.52 -9.64
N GLY A 120 15.26 8.41 -10.37
CA GLY A 120 16.53 8.12 -11.02
C GLY A 120 16.44 6.92 -11.96
N MET A 121 17.15 5.84 -11.64
CA MET A 121 17.22 4.60 -12.43
C MET A 121 16.04 3.65 -12.20
N PHE A 122 15.11 3.99 -11.30
CA PHE A 122 13.99 3.14 -10.91
C PHE A 122 12.69 3.61 -11.55
N ARG A 123 11.93 2.64 -12.08
CA ARG A 123 10.51 2.76 -12.41
C ARG A 123 9.72 1.93 -11.40
N PHE A 124 8.81 2.56 -10.69
CA PHE A 124 7.86 1.92 -9.80
C PHE A 124 6.48 1.87 -10.48
N CYS A 125 5.86 0.70 -10.48
CA CYS A 125 4.48 0.49 -10.89
C CYS A 125 3.70 0.01 -9.67
N VAL A 126 2.89 0.90 -9.09
CA VAL A 126 2.14 0.67 -7.86
C VAL A 126 0.72 0.28 -8.24
N ALA A 127 0.34 -0.93 -7.84
CA ALA A 127 -1.01 -1.46 -7.97
C ALA A 127 -1.83 -1.17 -6.70
N ASP A 128 -3.14 -1.13 -6.88
CA ASP A 128 -4.14 -1.14 -5.82
C ASP A 128 -4.79 -2.52 -5.79
N SER A 129 -4.40 -3.33 -4.80
CA SER A 129 -4.92 -4.68 -4.66
C SER A 129 -6.35 -4.74 -4.14
N GLU A 130 -6.99 -3.61 -3.85
CA GLU A 130 -8.39 -3.59 -3.42
C GLU A 130 -9.32 -3.28 -4.60
N HIS A 131 -8.78 -3.02 -5.79
CA HIS A 131 -9.52 -2.94 -7.04
C HIS A 131 -9.11 -4.05 -8.00
N ASP A 132 -9.98 -4.44 -8.93
CA ASP A 132 -9.72 -5.56 -9.84
C ASP A 132 -8.47 -5.32 -10.72
N TRP A 133 -7.47 -6.21 -10.59
CA TRP A 133 -6.21 -6.18 -11.37
C TRP A 133 -6.17 -7.21 -12.51
N ARG A 134 -7.23 -8.01 -12.71
CA ARG A 134 -7.25 -9.08 -13.71
C ARG A 134 -7.22 -8.54 -15.14
N GLU A 135 -6.83 -9.40 -16.08
CA GLU A 135 -6.77 -9.06 -17.50
C GLU A 135 -8.09 -8.44 -17.99
N GLY A 136 -7.98 -7.35 -18.76
CA GLY A 136 -9.13 -6.61 -19.29
C GLY A 136 -9.66 -5.49 -18.40
N THR A 137 -9.21 -5.36 -17.15
CA THR A 137 -9.57 -4.25 -16.25
C THR A 137 -8.86 -2.94 -16.60
N GLU A 138 -9.30 -1.81 -16.03
CA GLU A 138 -8.61 -0.53 -16.16
C GLU A 138 -7.20 -0.59 -15.56
N GLN A 139 -7.10 -1.14 -14.35
CA GLN A 139 -5.83 -1.31 -13.64
C GLN A 139 -4.85 -2.21 -14.40
N TYR A 140 -5.29 -3.34 -14.95
CA TYR A 140 -4.41 -4.20 -15.74
C TYR A 140 -3.82 -3.46 -16.95
N ARG A 141 -4.64 -2.72 -17.69
CA ARG A 141 -4.15 -1.92 -18.83
C ARG A 141 -3.19 -0.83 -18.38
N PHE A 142 -3.39 -0.25 -17.20
CA PHE A 142 -2.43 0.70 -16.62
C PHE A 142 -1.09 0.00 -16.32
N LEU A 143 -1.12 -1.15 -15.63
CA LEU A 143 0.08 -1.90 -15.27
C LEU A 143 0.86 -2.39 -16.49
N ASP A 144 0.17 -2.92 -17.50
CA ASP A 144 0.77 -3.32 -18.78
C ASP A 144 1.52 -2.16 -19.45
N ARG A 145 0.91 -0.96 -19.48
CA ARG A 145 1.57 0.25 -19.99
C ARG A 145 2.75 0.67 -19.11
N CYS A 146 2.58 0.69 -17.78
CA CYS A 146 3.62 1.12 -16.85
C CYS A 146 4.89 0.27 -16.97
N LEU A 147 4.70 -1.06 -17.03
CA LEU A 147 5.77 -2.05 -17.11
C LEU A 147 6.33 -2.17 -18.54
N GLY A 148 5.49 -2.02 -19.57
CA GLY A 148 5.87 -2.24 -20.97
C GLY A 148 6.55 -1.06 -21.66
N THR A 149 6.42 0.17 -21.13
CA THR A 149 6.90 1.40 -21.81
C THR A 149 8.20 1.97 -21.24
N VAL A 150 8.75 1.39 -20.17
CA VAL A 150 10.00 1.88 -19.57
C VAL A 150 11.20 1.66 -20.49
N ASP A 151 12.02 2.69 -20.68
CA ASP A 151 13.31 2.58 -21.37
C ASP A 151 14.32 1.90 -20.43
N ARG A 152 14.48 0.58 -20.57
CA ARG A 152 15.34 -0.24 -19.71
C ARG A 152 16.83 0.08 -19.82
N ALA A 153 17.26 0.79 -20.86
CA ALA A 153 18.65 1.25 -20.97
C ALA A 153 18.92 2.45 -20.04
N LYS A 154 17.90 3.29 -19.79
CA LYS A 154 17.99 4.45 -18.89
C LYS A 154 17.53 4.12 -17.47
N GLN A 155 16.48 3.32 -17.35
CA GLN A 155 15.87 2.91 -16.09
C GLN A 155 15.87 1.37 -16.00
N PRO A 156 17.01 0.75 -15.66
CA PRO A 156 17.15 -0.70 -15.64
C PRO A 156 16.33 -1.36 -14.53
N TRP A 157 16.05 -0.65 -13.43
CA TRP A 157 15.36 -1.19 -12.26
C TRP A 157 13.85 -0.97 -12.38
N LEU A 158 13.13 -2.05 -12.66
CA LEU A 158 11.68 -2.07 -12.74
C LEU A 158 11.11 -2.76 -11.49
N VAL A 159 10.29 -2.05 -10.73
CA VAL A 159 9.75 -2.51 -9.44
C VAL A 159 8.23 -2.50 -9.49
N PHE A 160 7.63 -3.65 -9.23
CA PHE A 160 6.18 -3.79 -9.04
C PHE A 160 5.85 -3.78 -7.55
N ILE A 161 4.83 -3.03 -7.17
CA ILE A 161 4.39 -2.86 -5.78
C ILE A 161 2.89 -3.15 -5.70
N ALA A 162 2.48 -3.95 -4.71
CA ALA A 162 1.09 -4.19 -4.36
C ALA A 162 1.01 -4.50 -2.86
N HIS A 163 -0.15 -4.25 -2.24
CA HIS A 163 -0.38 -4.56 -0.84
C HIS A 163 -0.63 -6.06 -0.63
N ARG A 164 -1.75 -6.59 -1.15
CA ARG A 164 -2.02 -8.04 -1.11
C ARG A 164 -1.01 -8.82 -1.94
N VAL A 165 -0.84 -10.09 -1.60
CA VAL A 165 0.13 -10.96 -2.27
C VAL A 165 -0.39 -11.40 -3.63
N LEU A 166 -0.01 -10.66 -4.67
CA LEU A 166 -0.24 -11.04 -6.08
C LEU A 166 0.88 -11.92 -6.65
N GLY A 167 2.01 -11.98 -5.94
CA GLY A 167 3.18 -12.78 -6.26
C GLY A 167 3.12 -14.17 -5.63
N TYR A 168 3.98 -14.45 -4.64
CA TYR A 168 3.99 -15.69 -3.88
C TYR A 168 4.25 -15.40 -2.40
N SER A 169 3.63 -16.19 -1.52
CA SER A 169 3.83 -16.16 -0.08
C SER A 169 3.64 -17.55 0.49
N SER A 170 4.45 -17.88 1.50
CA SER A 170 4.25 -19.03 2.38
C SER A 170 3.60 -18.61 3.71
N GLY A 171 2.93 -17.45 3.71
CA GLY A 171 2.21 -16.93 4.86
C GLY A 171 1.14 -17.92 5.31
N PHE A 172 0.96 -18.00 6.64
CA PHE A 172 0.10 -18.99 7.27
C PHE A 172 -1.31 -19.05 6.67
N PHE A 173 -1.93 -17.89 6.42
CA PHE A 173 -3.29 -17.80 5.88
C PHE A 173 -3.42 -18.44 4.49
N TYR A 174 -2.57 -18.05 3.54
CA TYR A 174 -2.59 -18.69 2.21
C TYR A 174 -2.21 -20.18 2.28
N GLY A 175 -1.20 -20.52 3.09
CA GLY A 175 -0.75 -21.90 3.23
C GLY A 175 -1.80 -22.83 3.84
N PHE A 176 -2.62 -22.33 4.78
CA PHE A 176 -3.74 -23.08 5.36
C PHE A 176 -4.80 -23.43 4.31
N ASP A 177 -5.06 -22.49 3.38
CA ASP A 177 -6.00 -22.67 2.28
C ASP A 177 -5.39 -23.41 1.07
N GLY A 178 -4.14 -23.88 1.17
CA GLY A 178 -3.42 -24.54 0.08
C GLY A 178 -3.07 -23.59 -1.08
N ALA A 179 -3.11 -22.28 -0.86
CA ALA A 179 -2.76 -21.24 -1.80
C ALA A 179 -1.37 -20.65 -1.50
N PHE A 180 -0.83 -19.91 -2.47
CA PHE A 180 0.44 -19.17 -2.31
C PHE A 180 0.28 -17.66 -2.56
N ALA A 181 -0.94 -17.20 -2.84
CA ALA A 181 -1.25 -15.83 -3.24
C ALA A 181 -2.76 -15.63 -3.15
N GLU A 182 -3.24 -14.43 -3.48
CA GLU A 182 -4.66 -14.16 -3.68
C GLU A 182 -5.28 -15.14 -4.69
N PRO A 183 -6.50 -15.67 -4.48
CA PRO A 183 -7.08 -16.74 -5.31
C PRO A 183 -7.26 -16.40 -6.81
N MET A 184 -7.29 -15.11 -7.13
CA MET A 184 -7.36 -14.60 -8.51
C MET A 184 -5.99 -14.39 -9.14
N ALA A 185 -4.92 -14.41 -8.35
CA ALA A 185 -3.56 -14.37 -8.86
C ALA A 185 -3.29 -15.66 -9.63
N ARG A 186 -2.66 -15.53 -10.81
CA ARG A 186 -2.19 -16.64 -11.67
C ARG A 186 -3.21 -17.53 -12.38
N GLN A 187 -4.50 -17.26 -12.33
CA GLN A 187 -5.47 -18.08 -13.10
C GLN A 187 -5.12 -18.19 -14.60
N SER A 188 -4.43 -17.21 -15.19
CA SER A 188 -3.97 -17.23 -16.58
C SER A 188 -2.66 -18.01 -16.84
N LEU A 189 -1.91 -18.39 -15.79
CA LEU A 189 -0.64 -19.14 -15.89
C LEU A 189 -0.80 -20.63 -15.59
N GLU A 190 -1.96 -21.03 -15.08
CA GLU A 190 -2.28 -22.42 -14.69
C GLU A 190 -3.10 -23.17 -15.77
N GLY A 191 -3.22 -22.59 -16.96
CA GLY A 191 -3.92 -23.15 -18.12
C GLY A 191 -3.02 -23.75 -19.19
#